data_AF-A0A4U1CHC3-F1
#
_entry.id   AF-A0A4U1CHC3-F1
#
_cell.length_a   1.000
_cell.length_b   1.000
_cell.length_c   1.000
_cell.angle_alpha   90.00
_cell.angle_beta   90.00
_cell.angle_gamma   90.00
#
_symmetry.space_group_name_H-M   'P 1'
#
loop_
_entity.id
_entity.type
_entity.pdbx_description
1 polymer ?
#
loop_
_entity_poly.entity_id
_entity_poly.type
_entity_poly.pdbx_seq_one_letter_code
_entity_poly.pdbx_strand_id
1 'polypeptide(L)'
;MLQKSIFIASKVGTSSADSVKNHLKYLEVKVDSLNKIVNETRIGTGFFSDVISQDLYMFSTIIVIVGLISWAFIVGALSIHKRQIVKTINLYVKSEINFIKDLLVEKEKVISKTNFDVKRALCLICHSRDLYSAAVLHGIGALRVFINIEKTPTNIGMDLNMLSLIDSDLNLVKVGDEGIKKHIEILVEELNYIKEKSDVSLHDKIKKITDKCLHLAYTQDLPPEDLMKDKDEKVK
;
A
#
# COMPACT_ATOMS: atom_id res chain seq x y z
N MET A 1 -14.76 -64.42 47.04
CA MET A 1 -14.64 -63.37 48.07
C MET A 1 -13.29 -63.51 48.75
N LEU A 2 -12.56 -62.39 48.84
CA LEU A 2 -11.51 -62.09 49.82
C LEU A 2 -10.37 -63.11 50.00
N GLN A 3 -9.28 -62.95 49.23
CA GLN A 3 -7.88 -63.13 49.70
C GLN A 3 -6.85 -62.97 48.57
N LYS A 4 -7.07 -62.00 47.69
CA LYS A 4 -6.14 -61.70 46.58
C LYS A 4 -5.76 -60.22 46.58
N SER A 5 -5.30 -59.71 47.73
CA SER A 5 -4.89 -58.28 47.82
C SER A 5 -4.09 -57.86 49.07
N ILE A 6 -3.57 -58.75 49.93
CA ILE A 6 -2.79 -58.33 51.12
C ILE A 6 -1.53 -59.19 51.37
N PHE A 7 -0.85 -59.67 50.32
CA PHE A 7 0.40 -60.43 50.52
C PHE A 7 1.56 -60.02 49.61
N ILE A 8 1.50 -58.83 49.01
CA ILE A 8 2.64 -58.21 48.31
C ILE A 8 2.78 -56.78 48.84
N ALA A 9 3.11 -56.62 50.11
CA ALA A 9 3.32 -55.29 50.70
C ALA A 9 4.25 -55.25 51.92
N SER A 10 5.14 -56.23 52.14
CA SER A 10 6.05 -56.14 53.30
C SER A 10 7.47 -56.69 53.12
N LYS A 11 7.92 -56.98 51.89
CA LYS A 11 9.27 -57.54 51.69
C LYS A 11 10.25 -56.73 50.85
N VAL A 12 10.03 -55.42 50.70
CA VAL A 12 11.01 -54.50 50.11
C VAL A 12 10.88 -53.14 50.81
N GLY A 13 11.69 -52.86 51.83
CA GLY A 13 11.60 -51.57 52.53
C GLY A 13 12.54 -51.31 53.71
N THR A 14 13.60 -52.11 53.93
CA THR A 14 14.45 -51.97 55.15
C THR A 14 15.94 -51.92 54.82
N SER A 15 16.35 -51.07 53.89
CA SER A 15 17.79 -50.81 53.63
C SER A 15 18.07 -49.32 53.52
N SER A 16 17.26 -48.58 52.76
CA SER A 16 17.44 -47.13 52.57
C SER A 16 17.04 -46.31 53.81
N ALA A 17 15.98 -46.73 54.53
CA ALA A 17 15.53 -46.04 55.75
C ALA A 17 16.53 -46.20 56.90
N ASP A 18 17.15 -47.38 57.06
CA ASP A 18 18.18 -47.61 58.08
C ASP A 18 19.51 -46.93 57.73
N SER A 19 19.85 -46.81 56.45
CA SER A 19 21.00 -46.02 55.99
C SER A 19 20.83 -44.53 56.27
N VAL A 20 19.65 -43.98 55.99
CA VAL A 20 19.32 -42.57 56.27
C VAL A 20 19.24 -42.33 57.77
N LYS A 21 18.68 -43.28 58.54
CA LYS A 21 18.62 -43.19 60.01
C LYS A 21 20.01 -43.24 60.64
N ASN A 22 20.91 -44.10 60.14
CA ASN A 22 22.30 -44.15 60.61
C ASN A 22 23.10 -42.91 60.17
N HIS A 23 22.85 -42.36 58.98
CA HIS A 23 23.45 -41.08 58.56
C HIS A 23 22.92 -39.90 59.36
N LEU A 24 21.62 -39.86 59.68
CA LEU A 24 21.03 -38.87 60.58
C LEU A 24 21.62 -38.97 61.98
N LYS A 25 21.75 -40.19 62.53
CA LYS A 25 22.35 -40.41 63.86
C LYS A 25 23.83 -40.04 63.88
N TYR A 26 24.56 -40.30 62.80
CA TYR A 26 25.94 -39.86 62.62
C TYR A 26 26.06 -38.33 62.49
N LEU A 27 25.14 -37.69 61.75
CA LEU A 27 25.06 -36.23 61.66
C LEU A 27 24.70 -35.62 63.01
N GLU A 28 23.77 -36.20 63.75
CA GLU A 28 23.35 -35.75 65.07
C GLU A 28 24.50 -35.81 66.07
N VAL A 29 25.27 -36.91 66.08
CA VAL A 29 26.50 -37.03 66.90
C VAL A 29 27.59 -36.03 66.46
N LYS A 30 27.74 -35.79 65.14
CA LYS A 30 28.69 -34.79 64.62
C LYS A 30 28.27 -33.37 64.95
N VAL A 31 26.97 -33.06 64.85
CA VAL A 31 26.37 -31.78 65.20
C VAL A 31 26.49 -31.55 66.69
N ASP A 32 26.21 -32.53 67.54
CA ASP A 32 26.39 -32.42 69.00
C ASP A 32 27.86 -32.28 69.39
N SER A 33 28.77 -33.02 68.73
CA SER A 33 30.21 -32.84 68.91
C SER A 33 30.67 -31.46 68.45
N LEU A 34 30.13 -30.93 67.35
CA LEU A 34 30.39 -29.57 66.90
C LEU A 34 29.81 -28.55 67.87
N ASN A 35 28.58 -28.74 68.37
CA ASN A 35 27.91 -27.84 69.28
C ASN A 35 28.66 -27.76 70.63
N LYS A 36 29.25 -28.88 71.07
CA LYS A 36 30.09 -28.92 72.26
C LYS A 36 31.42 -28.16 72.08
N ILE A 37 32.08 -28.34 70.92
CA ILE A 37 33.32 -27.62 70.58
C ILE A 37 33.06 -26.12 70.35
N VAL A 38 31.93 -25.77 69.74
CA VAL A 38 31.50 -24.39 69.47
C VAL A 38 31.13 -23.66 70.77
N ASN A 39 30.53 -24.35 71.75
CA ASN A 39 30.23 -23.78 73.06
C ASN A 39 31.46 -23.63 73.98
N GLU A 40 32.47 -24.49 73.86
CA GLU A 40 33.71 -24.39 74.65
C GLU A 40 34.72 -23.39 74.05
N THR A 41 34.64 -23.09 72.75
CA THR A 41 35.63 -22.23 72.07
C THR A 41 35.00 -20.94 71.57
N ARG A 42 35.04 -19.86 72.37
CA ARG A 42 34.63 -18.49 71.96
C ARG A 42 35.33 -17.97 70.69
N ILE A 43 36.43 -18.60 70.28
CA ILE A 43 37.21 -18.27 69.08
C ILE A 43 36.66 -18.97 67.83
N GLY A 44 35.93 -20.09 67.96
CA GLY A 44 35.42 -20.88 66.84
C GLY A 44 34.15 -20.30 66.19
N THR A 45 33.23 -19.75 66.98
CA THR A 45 31.96 -19.18 66.47
C THR A 45 32.17 -18.02 65.50
N GLY A 46 33.11 -17.12 65.80
CA GLY A 46 33.46 -16.00 64.90
C GLY A 46 34.11 -16.49 63.62
N PHE A 47 35.07 -17.42 63.71
CA PHE A 47 35.76 -17.96 62.54
C PHE A 47 34.83 -18.75 61.60
N PHE A 48 33.91 -19.57 62.15
CA PHE A 48 32.91 -20.28 61.34
C PHE A 48 31.88 -19.33 60.73
N SER A 49 31.44 -18.30 61.46
CA SER A 49 30.53 -17.28 60.91
C SER A 49 31.17 -16.49 59.77
N ASP A 50 32.44 -16.10 59.92
CA ASP A 50 33.16 -15.31 58.93
C ASP A 50 33.49 -16.13 57.68
N VAL A 51 33.96 -17.38 57.85
CA VAL A 51 34.26 -18.29 56.73
C VAL A 51 32.99 -18.70 55.97
N ILE A 52 31.92 -19.06 56.67
CA ILE A 52 30.64 -19.40 56.02
C ILE A 52 30.08 -18.20 55.28
N SER A 53 30.16 -16.99 55.86
CA SER A 53 29.68 -15.77 55.21
C SER A 53 30.50 -15.41 53.97
N GLN A 54 31.83 -15.58 54.02
CA GLN A 54 32.73 -15.33 52.90
C GLN A 54 32.52 -16.33 51.75
N ASP A 55 32.39 -17.62 52.05
CA ASP A 55 32.14 -18.66 51.05
C ASP A 55 30.75 -18.50 50.41
N LEU A 56 29.74 -18.12 51.19
CA LEU A 56 28.38 -17.87 50.70
C LEU A 56 28.33 -16.62 49.81
N TYR A 57 29.09 -15.57 50.14
CA TYR A 57 29.26 -14.39 49.29
C TYR A 57 29.97 -14.73 47.97
N MET A 58 31.03 -15.54 48.03
CA MET A 58 31.73 -16.01 46.83
C MET A 58 30.82 -16.84 45.92
N PHE A 59 30.03 -17.75 46.50
CA PHE A 59 29.06 -18.56 45.75
C PHE A 59 27.97 -17.71 45.10
N SER A 60 27.40 -16.74 45.83
CA SER A 60 26.43 -15.78 45.30
C SER A 60 27.01 -14.97 44.13
N THR A 61 28.27 -14.51 44.27
CA THR A 61 28.96 -13.73 43.24
C THR A 61 29.22 -14.56 41.98
N ILE A 62 29.60 -15.84 42.13
CA ILE A 62 29.76 -16.77 41.00
C ILE A 62 28.42 -16.98 40.28
N ILE A 63 27.32 -17.19 41.01
CA ILE A 63 25.99 -17.33 40.41
C ILE A 63 25.61 -16.08 39.61
N VAL A 64 25.86 -14.89 40.18
CA VAL A 64 25.57 -13.61 39.50
C VAL A 64 26.39 -13.46 38.23
N ILE A 65 27.70 -13.76 38.27
CA ILE A 65 28.58 -13.68 37.10
C ILE A 65 28.14 -14.66 36.01
N VAL A 66 27.86 -15.92 36.38
CA VAL A 66 27.38 -16.95 35.44
C VAL A 66 26.03 -16.55 34.84
N GLY A 67 25.13 -15.98 35.64
CA GLY A 67 23.85 -15.44 35.19
C GLY A 67 24.02 -14.31 34.16
N LEU A 68 24.94 -13.38 34.41
CA LEU A 68 25.26 -12.27 33.49
C LEU A 68 25.86 -12.77 32.18
N ILE A 69 26.78 -13.75 32.22
CA ILE A 69 27.37 -14.36 31.02
C ILE A 69 26.30 -15.07 30.19
N SER A 70 25.41 -15.84 30.84
CA SER A 70 24.30 -16.52 30.17
C SER A 70 23.34 -15.54 29.52
N TRP A 71 22.98 -14.45 30.22
CA TRP A 71 22.13 -13.40 29.67
C TRP A 71 22.76 -12.69 28.47
N ALA A 72 24.06 -12.38 28.55
CA ALA A 72 24.79 -11.77 27.43
C ALA A 72 24.77 -12.67 26.19
N PHE A 73 24.91 -13.98 26.36
CA PHE A 73 24.82 -14.95 25.27
C PHE A 73 23.41 -14.99 24.64
N ILE A 74 22.36 -15.03 25.47
CA ILE A 74 20.97 -15.03 25.02
C ILE A 74 20.66 -13.74 24.24
N VAL A 75 21.06 -12.58 24.75
CA VAL A 75 20.87 -11.29 24.08
C VAL A 75 21.65 -11.24 22.76
N GLY A 76 22.87 -11.77 22.72
CA GLY A 76 23.67 -11.90 21.51
C GLY A 76 22.98 -12.76 20.44
N ALA A 77 22.50 -13.94 20.83
CA ALA A 77 21.76 -14.85 19.95
C ALA A 77 20.47 -14.21 19.41
N LEU A 78 19.69 -13.54 20.27
CA LEU A 78 18.48 -12.82 19.87
C LEU A 78 18.78 -11.66 18.91
N SER A 79 19.87 -10.94 19.13
CA SER A 79 20.30 -9.86 18.23
C SER A 79 20.68 -10.37 16.85
N ILE A 80 21.40 -11.50 16.76
CA ILE A 80 21.75 -12.16 15.51
C ILE A 80 20.48 -12.64 14.80
N HIS A 81 19.58 -13.32 15.52
CA HIS A 81 18.33 -13.82 14.97
C HIS A 81 17.43 -12.67 14.47
N LYS A 82 17.31 -11.57 15.22
CA LYS A 82 16.60 -10.36 14.79
C LYS A 82 17.19 -9.80 13.49
N ARG A 83 18.52 -9.70 13.39
CA ARG A 83 19.19 -9.23 12.16
C ARG A 83 18.91 -10.16 10.97
N GLN A 84 18.89 -11.47 11.18
CA GLN A 84 18.56 -12.44 10.14
C GLN A 84 17.11 -12.31 9.68
N ILE A 85 16.15 -12.24 10.61
CA ILE A 85 14.73 -12.02 10.28
C ILE A 85 14.56 -10.73 9.48
N VAL A 86 15.13 -9.62 9.94
CA VAL A 86 15.02 -8.33 9.25
C VAL A 86 15.62 -8.40 7.84
N LYS A 87 16.75 -9.08 7.65
CA LYS A 87 17.33 -9.31 6.31
C LYS A 87 16.39 -10.12 5.43
N THR A 88 15.83 -11.22 5.93
CA THR A 88 14.90 -12.08 5.18
C THR A 88 13.63 -11.32 4.79
N ILE A 89 13.05 -10.55 5.73
CA ILE A 89 11.88 -9.71 5.45
C ILE A 89 12.21 -8.67 4.39
N ASN A 90 13.35 -7.98 4.49
CA ASN A 90 13.75 -6.98 3.50
C ASN A 90 13.96 -7.60 2.11
N LEU A 91 14.51 -8.81 2.03
CA LEU A 91 14.64 -9.54 0.76
C LEU A 91 13.28 -9.91 0.18
N TYR A 92 12.36 -10.40 1.01
CA TYR A 92 10.99 -10.74 0.61
C TYR A 92 10.24 -9.49 0.11
N VAL A 93 10.25 -8.41 0.88
CA VAL A 93 9.61 -7.13 0.50
C VAL A 93 10.19 -6.60 -0.80
N LYS A 94 11.52 -6.66 -0.97
CA LYS A 94 12.17 -6.22 -2.23
C LYS A 94 11.76 -7.08 -3.42
N SER A 95 11.63 -8.40 -3.24
CA SER A 95 11.13 -9.31 -4.26
C SER A 95 9.70 -8.96 -4.67
N GLU A 96 8.83 -8.72 -3.69
CA GLU A 96 7.42 -8.40 -3.94
C GLU A 96 7.26 -7.04 -4.65
N ILE A 97 8.04 -6.03 -4.25
CA ILE A 97 8.07 -4.73 -4.92
C ILE A 97 8.50 -4.89 -6.39
N ASN A 98 9.50 -5.72 -6.66
CA ASN A 98 9.94 -5.96 -8.03
C ASN A 98 8.86 -6.68 -8.86
N PHE A 99 8.21 -7.69 -8.28
CA PHE A 99 7.09 -8.38 -8.93
C PHE A 99 5.94 -7.42 -9.28
N ILE A 100 5.54 -6.53 -8.35
CA ILE A 100 4.50 -5.53 -8.61
C ILE A 100 4.93 -4.56 -9.72
N LYS A 101 6.20 -4.13 -9.74
CA LYS A 101 6.72 -3.26 -10.80
C LYS A 101 6.67 -3.94 -12.17
N ASP A 102 7.05 -5.21 -12.25
CA ASP A 102 7.01 -5.96 -13.51
C ASP A 102 5.56 -6.10 -14.00
N LEU A 103 4.62 -6.35 -13.09
CA LEU A 103 3.19 -6.45 -13.39
C LEU A 103 2.62 -5.10 -13.87
N LEU A 104 3.04 -3.98 -13.28
CA LEU A 104 2.67 -2.64 -13.75
C LEU A 104 3.17 -2.38 -15.17
N VAL A 105 4.43 -2.69 -15.46
CA VAL A 105 5.01 -2.53 -16.82
C VAL A 105 4.28 -3.40 -17.83
N GLU A 106 3.90 -4.63 -17.47
CA GLU A 106 3.10 -5.49 -18.33
C GLU A 106 1.73 -4.87 -18.62
N LYS A 107 1.04 -4.36 -17.59
CA LYS A 107 -0.27 -3.71 -17.74
C LYS A 107 -0.18 -2.43 -18.57
N GLU A 108 0.86 -1.63 -18.41
CA GLU A 108 1.11 -0.45 -19.26
C GLU A 108 1.29 -0.85 -20.73
N LYS A 109 2.03 -1.92 -21.02
CA LYS A 109 2.14 -2.45 -22.39
C LYS A 109 0.79 -2.90 -22.94
N VAL A 110 -0.03 -3.57 -22.13
CA VAL A 110 -1.39 -3.97 -22.52
C VAL A 110 -2.25 -2.74 -22.81
N ILE A 111 -2.27 -1.74 -21.93
CA ILE A 111 -3.02 -0.49 -22.14
C ILE A 111 -2.55 0.22 -23.40
N SER A 112 -1.24 0.32 -23.63
CA SER A 112 -0.66 0.93 -24.83
C SER A 112 -1.10 0.19 -26.09
N LYS A 113 -1.05 -1.15 -26.08
CA LYS A 113 -1.52 -1.98 -27.18
C LYS A 113 -3.02 -1.82 -27.42
N THR A 114 -3.85 -1.85 -26.38
CA THR A 114 -5.29 -1.62 -26.49
C THR A 114 -5.59 -0.23 -27.02
N ASN A 115 -4.87 0.80 -26.59
CA ASN A 115 -5.03 2.16 -27.10
C ASN A 115 -4.63 2.24 -28.59
N PHE A 116 -3.56 1.56 -28.99
CA PHE A 116 -3.19 1.42 -30.40
C PHE A 116 -4.28 0.71 -31.21
N ASP A 117 -4.82 -0.39 -30.70
CA ASP A 117 -5.89 -1.16 -31.36
C ASP A 117 -7.20 -0.36 -31.44
N VAL A 118 -7.54 0.43 -30.41
CA VAL A 118 -8.68 1.37 -30.42
C VAL A 118 -8.45 2.48 -31.44
N LYS A 119 -7.27 3.11 -31.46
CA LYS A 119 -6.92 4.13 -32.46
C LYS A 119 -6.94 3.56 -33.88
N ARG A 120 -6.46 2.33 -34.07
CA ARG A 120 -6.50 1.62 -35.34
C ARG A 120 -7.94 1.31 -35.75
N ALA A 121 -8.77 0.82 -34.83
CA ALA A 121 -10.18 0.56 -35.08
C ALA A 121 -10.93 1.85 -35.42
N LEU A 122 -10.68 2.94 -34.68
CA LEU A 122 -11.18 4.28 -35.01
C LEU A 122 -10.71 4.72 -36.40
N CYS A 123 -9.43 4.55 -36.75
CA CYS A 123 -8.91 4.93 -38.06
C CYS A 123 -9.51 4.09 -39.22
N LEU A 124 -9.72 2.78 -38.99
CA LEU A 124 -10.36 1.87 -39.93
C LEU A 124 -11.86 2.14 -40.10
N ILE A 125 -12.53 2.57 -39.03
CA ILE A 125 -13.91 3.04 -39.08
C ILE A 125 -13.96 4.42 -39.80
N CYS A 126 -13.01 5.33 -39.52
CA CYS A 126 -12.98 6.72 -40.00
C CYS A 126 -12.42 6.95 -41.42
N HIS A 127 -12.38 5.94 -42.29
CA HIS A 127 -12.08 6.17 -43.72
C HIS A 127 -13.27 6.70 -44.53
N SER A 128 -14.45 6.87 -43.93
CA SER A 128 -15.49 7.76 -44.47
C SER A 128 -15.33 9.16 -43.87
N ARG A 129 -15.15 10.17 -44.75
CA ARG A 129 -14.96 11.58 -44.36
C ARG A 129 -16.08 12.12 -43.45
N ASP A 130 -17.27 11.56 -43.55
CA ASP A 130 -18.46 11.94 -42.77
C ASP A 130 -18.37 11.57 -41.27
N LEU A 131 -17.34 10.83 -40.84
CA LEU A 131 -17.18 10.43 -39.43
C LEU A 131 -16.36 11.40 -38.60
N TYR A 132 -15.57 12.30 -39.21
CA TYR A 132 -14.79 13.28 -38.44
C TYR A 132 -15.69 14.33 -37.80
N SER A 133 -16.76 14.76 -38.49
CA SER A 133 -17.77 15.64 -37.89
C SER A 133 -18.54 14.95 -36.76
N ALA A 134 -18.83 13.65 -36.90
CA ALA A 134 -19.40 12.85 -35.82
C ALA A 134 -18.43 12.71 -34.62
N ALA A 135 -17.14 12.48 -34.87
CA ALA A 135 -16.13 12.41 -33.81
C ALA A 135 -16.00 13.74 -33.04
N VAL A 136 -16.04 14.87 -33.74
CA VAL A 136 -16.06 16.21 -33.12
C VAL A 136 -17.32 16.40 -32.26
N LEU A 137 -18.50 16.04 -32.76
CA LEU A 137 -19.77 16.12 -32.02
C LEU A 137 -19.72 15.27 -30.74
N HIS A 138 -19.26 14.03 -30.84
CA HIS A 138 -19.10 13.14 -29.70
C HIS A 138 -18.03 13.63 -28.72
N GLY A 139 -16.90 14.16 -29.20
CA GLY A 139 -15.83 14.70 -28.37
C GLY A 139 -16.30 15.88 -27.52
N ILE A 140 -17.03 16.82 -28.11
CA ILE A 140 -17.59 17.99 -27.41
C ILE A 140 -18.67 17.56 -26.41
N GLY A 141 -19.57 16.66 -26.81
CA GLY A 141 -20.59 16.11 -25.90
C GLY A 141 -19.99 15.35 -24.72
N ALA A 142 -18.95 14.54 -24.94
CA ALA A 142 -18.23 13.85 -23.88
C ALA A 142 -17.56 14.83 -22.91
N LEU A 143 -16.88 15.86 -23.43
CA LEU A 143 -16.23 16.89 -22.60
C LEU A 143 -17.22 17.60 -21.68
N ARG A 144 -18.42 17.95 -22.18
CA ARG A 144 -19.48 18.51 -21.33
C ARG A 144 -19.87 17.56 -20.21
N VAL A 145 -20.06 16.28 -20.52
CA VAL A 145 -20.45 15.28 -19.52
C VAL A 145 -19.38 15.15 -18.44
N PHE A 146 -18.09 15.13 -18.81
CA PHE A 146 -16.99 15.12 -17.85
C PHE A 146 -17.02 16.33 -16.91
N ILE A 147 -17.18 17.53 -17.47
CA ILE A 147 -17.26 18.78 -16.69
C ILE A 147 -18.50 18.83 -15.79
N ASN A 148 -19.61 18.18 -16.18
CA ASN A 148 -20.86 18.19 -15.41
C ASN A 148 -20.90 17.10 -14.30
N ILE A 149 -20.22 15.97 -14.49
CA ILE A 149 -20.15 14.87 -13.50
C ILE A 149 -19.20 15.24 -12.36
N GLU A 150 -18.10 15.92 -12.66
CA GLU A 150 -17.13 16.34 -11.67
C GLU A 150 -17.58 17.63 -10.97
N LYS A 151 -18.25 17.51 -9.81
CA LYS A 151 -18.25 18.58 -8.77
C LYS A 151 -16.86 18.73 -8.10
N THR A 152 -15.82 18.21 -8.73
CA THR A 152 -14.43 18.22 -8.30
C THR A 152 -13.66 19.20 -9.19
N PRO A 153 -12.61 19.85 -8.67
CA PRO A 153 -11.81 20.80 -9.45
C PRO A 153 -11.36 20.14 -10.75
N THR A 154 -11.67 20.78 -11.87
CA THR A 154 -11.34 20.37 -13.24
C THR A 154 -9.94 19.79 -13.32
N ASN A 155 -9.82 18.54 -13.79
CA ASN A 155 -8.53 17.99 -14.15
C ASN A 155 -8.07 18.63 -15.46
N ILE A 156 -7.45 19.81 -15.34
CA ILE A 156 -6.97 20.64 -16.44
C ILE A 156 -6.19 19.81 -17.48
N GLY A 157 -5.43 18.81 -17.04
CA GLY A 157 -4.68 17.93 -17.95
C GLY A 157 -5.56 17.05 -18.85
N MET A 158 -6.67 16.52 -18.33
CA MET A 158 -7.61 15.71 -19.10
C MET A 158 -8.41 16.58 -20.07
N ASP A 159 -8.89 17.74 -19.62
CA ASP A 159 -9.63 18.69 -20.47
C ASP A 159 -8.76 19.21 -21.62
N LEU A 160 -7.50 19.55 -21.33
CA LEU A 160 -6.56 20.01 -22.34
C LEU A 160 -6.25 18.93 -23.39
N ASN A 161 -6.18 17.66 -22.98
CA ASN A 161 -5.98 16.53 -23.88
C ASN A 161 -7.21 16.31 -24.77
N MET A 162 -8.41 16.33 -24.20
CA MET A 162 -9.67 16.23 -24.94
C MET A 162 -9.83 17.36 -25.97
N LEU A 163 -9.56 18.60 -25.57
CA LEU A 163 -9.57 19.75 -26.48
C LEU A 163 -8.50 19.63 -27.58
N SER A 164 -7.34 19.00 -27.30
CA SER A 164 -6.33 18.75 -28.34
C SER A 164 -6.80 17.71 -29.37
N LEU A 165 -7.50 16.68 -28.92
CA LEU A 165 -8.07 15.66 -29.81
C LEU A 165 -9.15 16.26 -30.71
N ILE A 166 -10.06 17.05 -30.13
CA ILE A 166 -11.10 17.77 -30.89
C ILE A 166 -10.46 18.70 -31.93
N ASP A 167 -9.42 19.46 -31.56
CA ASP A 167 -8.71 20.33 -32.50
C ASP A 167 -8.03 19.55 -33.64
N SER A 168 -7.47 18.38 -33.33
CA SER A 168 -6.89 17.48 -34.33
C SER A 168 -7.94 16.95 -35.31
N ASP A 169 -9.10 16.52 -34.80
CA ASP A 169 -10.19 16.01 -35.62
C ASP A 169 -10.79 17.11 -36.51
N LEU A 170 -10.93 18.34 -35.99
CA LEU A 170 -11.37 19.50 -36.77
C LEU A 170 -10.45 19.81 -37.95
N ASN A 171 -9.14 19.61 -37.82
CA ASN A 171 -8.20 19.83 -38.94
C ASN A 171 -8.39 18.82 -40.09
N LEU A 172 -9.11 17.72 -39.85
CA LEU A 172 -9.43 16.69 -40.86
C LEU A 172 -10.81 16.87 -41.49
N VAL A 173 -11.66 17.74 -40.91
CA VAL A 173 -12.99 18.05 -41.44
C VAL A 173 -12.86 18.98 -42.65
N LYS A 174 -13.62 18.69 -43.72
CA LYS A 174 -13.65 19.55 -44.90
C LYS A 174 -14.44 20.81 -44.61
N VAL A 175 -14.00 21.93 -45.17
CA VAL A 175 -14.79 23.16 -45.23
C VAL A 175 -16.12 22.90 -45.93
N GLY A 176 -17.23 23.35 -45.32
CA GLY A 176 -18.59 23.10 -45.79
C GLY A 176 -19.15 21.73 -45.43
N ASP A 177 -18.65 21.09 -44.37
CA ASP A 177 -19.17 19.80 -43.88
C ASP A 177 -20.61 19.96 -43.36
N GLU A 178 -21.55 19.23 -43.96
CA GLU A 178 -22.98 19.28 -43.60
C GLU A 178 -23.24 18.77 -42.16
N GLY A 179 -22.40 17.87 -41.65
CA GLY A 179 -22.51 17.35 -40.29
C GLY A 179 -22.24 18.43 -39.25
N ILE A 180 -21.16 19.21 -39.44
CA ILE A 180 -20.85 20.37 -38.60
C ILE A 180 -21.89 21.47 -38.80
N LYS A 181 -22.22 21.82 -40.06
CA LYS A 181 -23.17 22.89 -40.37
C LYS A 181 -24.54 22.66 -39.72
N LYS A 182 -25.07 21.43 -39.80
CA LYS A 182 -26.37 21.08 -39.19
C LYS A 182 -26.39 21.22 -37.66
N HIS A 183 -25.25 21.05 -36.99
CA HIS A 183 -25.17 21.04 -35.53
C HIS A 183 -24.41 22.23 -34.96
N ILE A 184 -24.08 23.25 -35.77
CA ILE A 184 -23.19 24.34 -35.37
C ILE A 184 -23.76 25.15 -34.21
N GLU A 185 -25.06 25.40 -34.18
CA GLU A 185 -25.72 26.12 -33.08
C GLU A 185 -25.57 25.36 -31.76
N ILE A 186 -25.86 24.05 -31.78
CA ILE A 186 -25.69 23.17 -30.62
C ILE A 186 -24.22 23.14 -30.21
N LEU A 187 -23.29 22.97 -31.16
CA LEU A 187 -21.85 22.95 -30.86
C LEU A 187 -21.38 24.24 -30.19
N VAL A 188 -21.85 25.40 -30.64
CA VAL A 188 -21.51 26.70 -30.05
C VAL A 188 -22.10 26.83 -28.63
N GLU A 189 -23.34 26.40 -28.43
CA GLU A 189 -23.97 26.39 -27.10
C GLU A 189 -23.19 25.49 -26.12
N GLU A 190 -22.84 24.28 -26.54
CA GLU A 190 -22.09 23.31 -25.74
C GLU A 190 -20.68 23.82 -25.40
N LEU A 191 -19.98 24.44 -26.37
CA LEU A 191 -18.65 25.02 -26.14
C LEU A 191 -18.72 26.25 -25.22
N ASN A 192 -19.77 27.07 -25.30
CA ASN A 192 -19.97 28.18 -24.37
C ASN A 192 -20.25 27.68 -22.96
N TYR A 193 -21.07 26.64 -22.80
CA TYR A 193 -21.29 25.99 -21.52
C TYR A 193 -19.98 25.44 -20.93
N ILE A 194 -19.20 24.72 -21.74
CA ILE A 194 -17.89 24.19 -21.34
C ILE A 194 -16.98 25.33 -20.89
N LYS A 195 -16.93 26.43 -21.63
CA LYS A 195 -16.15 27.62 -21.28
C LYS A 195 -16.56 28.19 -19.92
N GLU A 196 -17.85 28.37 -19.67
CA GLU A 196 -18.36 28.92 -18.40
C GLU A 196 -18.04 28.05 -17.18
N LYS A 197 -17.88 26.74 -17.37
CA LYS A 197 -17.59 25.78 -16.30
C LYS A 197 -16.12 25.39 -16.18
N SER A 198 -15.31 25.70 -17.19
CA SER A 198 -13.90 25.36 -17.25
C SER A 198 -12.99 26.38 -16.55
N ASP A 199 -11.72 26.02 -16.39
CA ASP A 199 -10.68 26.94 -15.91
C ASP A 199 -10.37 28.02 -16.97
N VAL A 200 -10.05 29.24 -16.50
CA VAL A 200 -9.73 30.40 -17.36
C VAL A 200 -8.60 30.10 -18.35
N SER A 201 -7.64 29.25 -17.98
CA SER A 201 -6.53 28.83 -18.85
C SER A 201 -6.97 28.08 -20.11
N LEU A 202 -8.17 27.49 -20.13
CA LEU A 202 -8.70 26.74 -21.26
C LEU A 202 -9.54 27.60 -22.22
N HIS A 203 -9.94 28.80 -21.80
CA HIS A 203 -10.86 29.66 -22.56
C HIS A 203 -10.34 30.02 -23.95
N ASP A 204 -9.05 30.29 -24.09
CA ASP A 204 -8.45 30.63 -25.38
C ASP A 204 -8.50 29.46 -26.37
N LYS A 205 -8.32 28.23 -25.86
CA LYS A 205 -8.35 27.03 -26.68
C LYS A 205 -9.78 26.68 -27.10
N ILE A 206 -10.73 26.82 -26.17
CA ILE A 206 -12.16 26.66 -26.47
C ILE A 206 -12.59 27.67 -27.54
N LYS A 207 -12.20 28.94 -27.39
CA LYS A 207 -12.50 29.98 -28.39
C LYS A 207 -11.93 29.62 -29.78
N LYS A 208 -10.68 29.18 -29.86
CA LYS A 208 -10.07 28.73 -31.13
C LYS A 208 -10.85 27.58 -31.79
N ILE A 209 -11.31 26.62 -30.98
CA ILE A 209 -12.13 25.51 -31.45
C ILE A 209 -13.49 26.01 -31.96
N THR A 210 -14.15 26.92 -31.22
CA THR A 210 -15.40 27.55 -31.65
C THR A 210 -15.24 28.29 -32.98
N ASP A 211 -14.19 29.12 -33.11
CA ASP A 211 -13.90 29.87 -34.33
C ASP A 211 -13.66 28.91 -35.52
N LYS A 212 -12.92 27.81 -35.30
CA LYS A 212 -12.71 26.78 -36.32
C LYS A 212 -14.00 26.09 -36.74
N CYS A 213 -14.87 25.72 -35.80
CA CYS A 213 -16.17 25.12 -36.12
C CYS A 213 -17.01 26.06 -37.00
N LEU A 214 -17.04 27.37 -36.68
CA LEU A 214 -17.76 28.37 -37.47
C LEU A 214 -17.18 28.52 -38.88
N HIS A 215 -15.86 28.56 -39.03
CA HIS A 215 -15.21 28.62 -40.34
C HIS A 215 -15.38 27.35 -41.19
N LEU A 216 -15.54 26.19 -40.54
CA LEU A 216 -15.84 24.94 -41.23
C LEU A 216 -17.31 24.83 -41.64
N ALA A 217 -18.24 25.36 -40.83
CA ALA A 217 -19.67 25.40 -41.13
C ALA A 217 -20.02 26.44 -42.20
N TYR A 218 -19.36 27.59 -42.17
CA TYR A 218 -19.72 28.76 -42.96
C TYR A 218 -18.52 29.27 -43.78
N THR A 219 -18.72 29.37 -45.09
CA THR A 219 -17.76 29.97 -46.03
C THR A 219 -18.32 31.25 -46.63
N GLN A 220 -17.47 32.03 -47.31
CA GLN A 220 -17.93 33.18 -48.12
C GLN A 220 -19.01 32.77 -49.14
N ASP A 221 -18.95 31.54 -49.64
CA ASP A 221 -19.94 30.99 -50.59
C ASP A 221 -21.20 30.38 -49.94
N LEU A 222 -21.19 30.16 -48.61
CA LEU A 222 -22.28 29.56 -47.83
C LEU A 222 -22.39 30.27 -46.46
N PRO A 223 -22.82 31.54 -46.41
CA PRO A 223 -22.96 32.26 -45.15
C PRO A 223 -24.13 31.72 -44.29
N PRO A 224 -24.14 32.01 -42.98
CA PRO A 224 -25.22 31.66 -42.07
C PRO A 224 -26.57 32.13 -42.58
N GLU A 225 -27.60 31.28 -42.49
CA GLU A 225 -28.95 31.59 -42.98
C GLU A 225 -29.55 32.85 -42.33
N ASP A 226 -29.13 33.17 -41.11
CA ASP A 226 -29.53 34.39 -40.38
C ASP A 226 -28.98 35.69 -40.98
N LEU A 227 -27.90 35.63 -41.77
CA LEU A 227 -27.38 36.78 -42.53
C LEU A 227 -27.99 36.89 -43.94
N MET A 228 -28.70 35.85 -44.41
CA MET A 228 -29.41 35.83 -45.69
C MET A 228 -30.90 36.21 -45.58
N LYS A 229 -31.45 36.34 -44.38
CA LYS A 229 -32.79 36.92 -44.17
C LYS A 229 -32.72 38.43 -44.39
N ASP A 230 -32.88 38.82 -45.65
CA ASP A 230 -32.94 40.22 -46.04
C ASP A 230 -34.09 40.97 -45.34
N LYS A 231 -33.82 42.25 -45.15
CA LYS A 231 -34.61 43.28 -44.49
C LYS A 231 -35.89 43.66 -45.27
N ASP A 232 -36.68 42.69 -45.70
CA ASP A 232 -37.87 42.94 -46.53
C ASP A 232 -39.17 43.15 -45.74
N GLU A 233 -39.14 43.14 -44.40
CA GLU A 233 -40.34 43.34 -43.56
C GLU A 233 -40.53 44.74 -42.95
N LYS A 234 -39.90 45.80 -43.49
CA LYS A 234 -40.26 47.18 -43.10
C LYS A 234 -40.41 48.14 -44.28
N VAL A 235 -41.31 47.81 -45.21
CA VAL A 235 -42.12 48.82 -45.91
C VAL A 235 -43.54 48.28 -46.07
N LYS A 236 -44.40 48.57 -45.10
CA LYS A 236 -45.83 48.87 -45.29
C LYS A 236 -46.36 49.60 -44.05
#